data_AF-A0A969ECQ7-F1
#
_entry.id   AF-A0A969ECQ7-F1
#
_cell.length_a   1.000
_cell.length_b   1.000
_cell.length_c   1.000
_cell.angle_alpha   90.00
_cell.angle_beta   90.00
_cell.angle_gamma   90.00
#
_symmetry.space_group_name_H-M   'P 1'
#
loop_
_entity.id
_entity.type
_entity.pdbx_description
1 polymer ?
#
loop_
_entity_poly.entity_id
_entity_poly.type
_entity_poly.pdbx_seq_one_letter_code
_entity_poly.pdbx_strand_id
1 'polypeptide(L)'
;MGILVALGLLGGALWLTSQFMGNKTQQAGKTETLDSSQPERVSTGEVLLIAENITPQKQEAVAAIAKEEYDTAISALEASLQQQPNDPEALIYLNNAEIGKEKSYTIALSIPYSAKDEGTKGAAKELLRGIAQAQKK
;
A
#
# COMPACT_ATOMS: atom_id res chain seq x y z
N MET A 1 -19.82 -24.52 -68.97
CA MET A 1 -20.75 -23.72 -68.14
C MET A 1 -21.02 -24.48 -66.86
N GLY A 2 -20.73 -23.91 -65.69
CA GLY A 2 -21.11 -24.48 -64.38
C GLY A 2 -19.96 -24.56 -63.39
N ILE A 3 -20.11 -23.89 -62.24
CA ILE A 3 -19.11 -23.50 -61.22
C ILE A 3 -19.52 -24.12 -59.87
N LEU A 4 -18.52 -24.55 -59.05
CA LEU A 4 -18.45 -24.66 -57.57
C LEU A 4 -19.47 -25.53 -56.79
N VAL A 5 -19.02 -26.21 -55.71
CA VAL A 5 -19.11 -25.70 -54.31
C VAL A 5 -18.45 -26.65 -53.29
N ALA A 6 -17.46 -26.08 -52.60
CA ALA A 6 -17.07 -26.16 -51.19
C ALA A 6 -16.73 -27.50 -50.48
N LEU A 7 -15.40 -27.66 -50.31
CA LEU A 7 -14.76 -28.14 -49.09
C LEU A 7 -15.15 -27.28 -47.87
N GLY A 8 -15.48 -27.89 -46.73
CA GLY A 8 -15.64 -27.12 -45.50
C GLY A 8 -16.26 -27.86 -44.31
N LEU A 9 -15.76 -29.03 -43.92
CA LEU A 9 -16.25 -29.74 -42.72
C LEU A 9 -15.14 -30.45 -41.91
N LEU A 10 -13.92 -29.91 -41.86
CA LEU A 10 -12.84 -30.50 -41.03
C LEU A 10 -12.15 -29.52 -40.07
N GLY A 11 -12.49 -28.23 -40.10
CA GLY A 11 -11.89 -27.22 -39.20
C GLY A 11 -12.57 -27.06 -37.83
N GLY A 12 -13.86 -27.39 -37.71
CA GLY A 12 -14.64 -27.08 -36.50
C GLY A 12 -14.42 -28.04 -35.33
N ALA A 13 -14.15 -29.32 -35.59
CA ALA A 13 -14.08 -30.34 -34.54
C ALA A 13 -12.79 -30.24 -33.69
N LEU A 14 -11.67 -29.81 -34.26
CA LEU A 14 -10.39 -29.66 -33.55
C LEU A 14 -10.30 -28.36 -32.73
N TRP A 15 -11.10 -27.35 -33.05
CA TRP A 15 -11.13 -26.10 -32.28
C TRP A 15 -12.02 -26.20 -31.03
N LEU A 16 -13.05 -27.05 -31.04
CA LEU A 16 -13.93 -27.21 -29.88
C LEU A 16 -13.29 -28.01 -28.73
N THR A 17 -12.34 -28.92 -29.02
CA THR A 17 -11.66 -29.72 -27.98
C THR A 17 -10.55 -28.95 -27.27
N SER A 18 -9.99 -27.89 -27.88
CA SER A 18 -8.96 -27.06 -27.23
C SER A 18 -9.54 -26.08 -26.20
N GLN A 19 -10.84 -25.78 -26.27
CA GLN A 19 -11.54 -24.95 -25.28
C GLN A 19 -11.81 -25.69 -23.96
N PHE A 20 -11.82 -27.04 -23.96
CA PHE A 20 -12.17 -27.83 -22.77
C PHE A 20 -10.98 -28.46 -22.04
N MET A 21 -9.75 -28.25 -22.53
CA MET A 21 -8.57 -28.95 -22.03
C MET A 21 -7.30 -28.07 -21.97
N GLY A 22 -7.47 -26.82 -21.53
CA GLY A 22 -6.37 -25.87 -21.31
C GLY A 22 -6.39 -25.24 -19.91
N ASN A 23 -5.40 -25.62 -19.10
CA ASN A 23 -4.87 -24.99 -17.88
C ASN A 23 -5.64 -25.13 -16.55
N LYS A 24 -5.32 -26.23 -15.84
CA LYS A 24 -5.13 -26.17 -14.38
C LYS A 24 -3.88 -25.33 -14.09
N THR A 25 -4.07 -24.07 -13.71
CA THR A 25 -3.05 -23.30 -12.99
C THR A 25 -3.73 -22.64 -11.79
N GLN A 26 -3.10 -22.82 -10.64
CA GLN A 26 -3.60 -22.50 -9.31
C GLN A 26 -3.89 -20.99 -9.20
N GLN A 27 -5.11 -20.62 -8.83
CA GLN A 27 -5.41 -19.28 -8.33
C GLN A 27 -4.86 -19.16 -6.92
N ALA A 28 -3.59 -18.78 -6.79
CA ALA A 28 -3.16 -17.95 -5.67
C ALA A 28 -3.63 -16.51 -5.97
N GLY A 29 -4.10 -15.81 -4.95
CA GLY A 29 -4.91 -14.59 -5.03
C GLY A 29 -4.51 -13.61 -6.14
N LYS A 30 -5.50 -13.28 -6.97
CA LYS A 30 -5.42 -12.21 -7.95
C LYS A 30 -5.33 -10.89 -7.18
N THR A 31 -4.14 -10.29 -7.09
CA THR A 31 -4.02 -8.87 -6.80
C THR A 31 -4.74 -8.15 -7.92
N GLU A 32 -5.93 -7.62 -7.64
CA GLU A 32 -6.57 -6.71 -8.56
C GLU A 32 -5.63 -5.52 -8.74
N THR A 33 -5.19 -5.27 -9.97
CA THR A 33 -4.53 -4.03 -10.34
C THR A 33 -5.55 -2.92 -10.16
N LEU A 34 -5.61 -2.36 -8.96
CA LEU A 34 -6.26 -1.10 -8.67
C LEU A 34 -5.64 -0.06 -9.60
N ASP A 35 -6.50 0.61 -10.35
CA ASP A 35 -6.18 1.73 -11.22
C ASP A 35 -5.16 2.66 -10.52
N SER A 36 -3.92 2.72 -11.03
CA SER A 36 -2.75 3.35 -10.38
C SER A 36 -2.82 4.89 -10.35
N SER A 37 -3.99 5.45 -10.62
CA SER A 37 -4.26 6.90 -10.62
C SER A 37 -4.66 7.43 -9.24
N GLN A 38 -4.93 6.55 -8.26
CA GLN A 38 -5.24 6.96 -6.89
C GLN A 38 -4.01 6.81 -5.99
N PRO A 39 -3.74 7.80 -5.11
CA PRO A 39 -2.65 7.69 -4.14
C PRO A 39 -2.91 6.48 -3.25
N GLU A 40 -1.83 5.75 -2.93
CA GLU A 40 -1.90 4.63 -1.99
C GLU A 40 -2.40 5.12 -0.63
N ARG A 41 -3.39 4.40 -0.08
CA ARG A 41 -4.12 4.83 1.14
C ARG A 41 -3.93 3.89 2.32
N VAL A 42 -3.02 2.94 2.19
CA VAL A 42 -2.63 1.99 3.22
C VAL A 42 -1.15 2.18 3.45
N SER A 43 -0.73 2.21 4.71
CA SER A 43 0.69 2.28 5.01
C SER A 43 1.01 1.57 6.32
N THR A 44 2.14 0.87 6.33
CA THR A 44 2.83 0.46 7.56
C THR A 44 4.02 1.37 7.90
N GLY A 45 4.27 2.41 7.08
CA GLY A 45 5.40 3.33 7.20
C GLY A 45 5.99 3.77 5.86
N GLU A 46 5.67 3.05 4.78
CA GLU A 46 6.23 3.19 3.43
C GLU A 46 5.49 4.17 2.52
N VAL A 47 4.40 4.78 3.01
CA VAL A 47 3.60 5.78 2.28
C VAL A 47 3.25 6.93 3.22
N LEU A 48 3.30 8.17 2.75
CA LEU A 48 2.80 9.32 3.49
C LEU A 48 1.28 9.41 3.34
N LEU A 49 0.52 9.17 4.40
CA LEU A 49 -0.94 9.25 4.42
C LEU A 49 -1.41 10.69 4.65
N ILE A 50 -0.68 11.47 5.46
CA ILE A 50 -0.97 12.88 5.72
C ILE A 50 0.02 13.77 4.96
N ALA A 51 -0.43 14.33 3.84
CA ALA A 51 0.38 15.15 2.95
C ALA A 51 0.55 16.62 3.41
N GLU A 52 0.76 16.84 4.71
CA GLU A 52 0.90 18.18 5.30
C GLU A 52 2.15 18.30 6.14
N ASN A 53 2.78 19.47 6.09
CA ASN A 53 3.95 19.79 6.89
C ASN A 53 5.06 18.72 6.77
N ILE A 54 5.17 18.04 5.65
CA ILE A 54 6.15 16.95 5.49
C ILE A 54 7.57 17.53 5.59
N THR A 55 8.39 16.99 6.48
CA THR A 55 9.82 17.30 6.54
C THR A 55 10.59 16.46 5.51
N PRO A 56 11.74 16.94 5.00
CA PRO A 56 12.60 16.12 4.14
C PRO A 56 13.03 14.81 4.80
N GLN A 57 13.26 14.83 6.11
CA GLN A 57 13.67 13.65 6.89
C GLN A 57 12.54 12.62 6.98
N LYS A 58 11.28 13.05 7.07
CA LYS A 58 10.15 12.12 7.00
C LYS A 58 10.04 11.44 5.64
N GLN A 59 10.31 12.17 4.55
CA GLN A 59 10.34 11.56 3.20
C GLN A 59 11.47 10.55 3.06
N GLU A 60 12.66 10.89 3.56
CA GLU A 60 13.80 9.98 3.62
C GLU A 60 13.46 8.71 4.41
N ALA A 61 12.85 8.86 5.58
CA ALA A 61 12.46 7.74 6.41
C ALA A 61 11.46 6.81 5.73
N VAL A 62 10.43 7.36 5.08
CA VAL A 62 9.45 6.57 4.33
C VAL A 62 10.11 5.78 3.20
N ALA A 63 11.05 6.41 2.47
CA ALA A 63 11.83 5.73 1.44
C ALA A 63 12.75 4.64 2.02
N ALA A 64 13.31 4.85 3.21
CA ALA A 64 14.12 3.86 3.91
C ALA A 64 13.28 2.68 4.42
N ILE A 65 12.08 2.92 4.97
CA ILE A 65 11.13 1.88 5.39
C ILE A 65 10.75 1.00 4.18
N ALA A 66 10.47 1.61 3.03
CA ALA A 66 10.16 0.89 1.79
C ALA A 66 11.30 -0.03 1.32
N LYS A 67 12.54 0.24 1.73
CA LYS A 67 13.73 -0.58 1.46
C LYS A 67 14.14 -1.49 2.62
N GLU A 68 13.36 -1.50 3.70
CA GLU A 68 13.67 -2.19 4.97
C GLU A 68 14.98 -1.71 5.63
N GLU A 69 15.41 -0.48 5.35
CA GLU A 69 16.59 0.19 5.93
C GLU A 69 16.22 0.86 7.26
N TYR A 70 15.83 0.07 8.27
CA TYR A 70 15.22 0.59 9.51
C TYR A 70 16.12 1.53 10.32
N ASP A 71 17.43 1.29 10.41
CA ASP A 71 18.35 2.17 11.15
C ASP A 71 18.37 3.59 10.56
N THR A 72 18.35 3.68 9.22
CA THR A 72 18.25 4.95 8.49
C THR A 72 16.89 5.59 8.72
N ALA A 73 15.81 4.80 8.69
CA ALA A 73 14.47 5.30 8.96
C ALA A 73 14.33 5.88 10.37
N ILE A 74 14.82 5.17 11.40
CA ILE A 74 14.79 5.62 12.80
C ILE A 74 15.52 6.96 12.93
N SER A 75 16.76 7.04 12.44
CA SER A 75 17.57 8.27 12.51
C SER A 75 16.88 9.46 11.83
N ALA A 76 16.27 9.23 10.67
CA ALA A 76 15.56 10.26 9.93
C ALA A 76 14.24 10.66 10.62
N LEU A 77 13.51 9.72 11.23
CA LEU A 77 12.27 10.02 11.96
C LEU A 77 12.54 10.79 13.24
N GLU A 78 13.59 10.45 13.98
CA GLU A 78 14.03 11.23 15.14
C GLU A 78 14.35 12.68 14.74
N ALA A 79 15.08 12.88 13.64
CA ALA A 79 15.39 14.21 13.11
C ALA A 79 14.13 14.96 12.60
N SER A 80 13.15 14.24 12.04
CA SER A 80 11.85 14.81 11.69
C SER A 80 11.08 15.28 12.93
N LEU A 81 11.05 14.45 13.99
CA LEU A 81 10.34 14.73 15.23
C LEU A 81 11.00 15.84 16.06
N GLN A 82 12.30 16.05 15.94
CA GLN A 82 12.95 17.24 16.51
C GLN A 82 12.43 18.54 15.89
N GLN A 83 12.11 18.54 14.59
CA GLN A 83 11.53 19.69 13.90
C GLN A 83 10.02 19.78 14.13
N GLN A 84 9.33 18.64 14.21
CA GLN A 84 7.89 18.53 14.38
C GLN A 84 7.52 17.54 15.49
N PRO A 85 7.64 17.95 16.77
CA PRO A 85 7.46 17.04 17.90
C PRO A 85 6.05 16.45 18.03
N ASN A 86 5.07 17.10 17.41
CA ASN A 86 3.66 16.73 17.47
C ASN A 86 3.15 16.05 16.19
N ASP A 87 4.03 15.46 15.37
CA ASP A 87 3.63 14.66 14.21
C ASP A 87 3.30 13.21 14.65
N PRO A 88 2.00 12.84 14.74
CA PRO A 88 1.62 11.52 15.20
C PRO A 88 1.92 10.41 14.18
N GLU A 89 1.96 10.73 12.88
CA GLU A 89 2.27 9.74 11.83
C GLU A 89 3.76 9.39 11.87
N ALA A 90 4.64 10.40 12.02
CA ALA A 90 6.07 10.15 12.18
C ALA A 90 6.37 9.34 13.46
N LEU A 91 5.65 9.57 14.56
CA LEU A 91 5.80 8.76 15.78
C LEU A 91 5.40 7.29 15.56
N ILE A 92 4.29 7.03 14.86
CA ILE A 92 3.88 5.66 14.53
C ILE A 92 4.93 5.00 13.64
N TYR A 93 5.46 5.72 12.66
CA TYR A 93 6.46 5.16 11.75
C TYR A 93 7.78 4.89 12.48
N LEU A 94 8.13 5.71 13.48
CA LEU A 94 9.30 5.48 14.32
C LEU A 94 9.12 4.19 15.13
N ASN A 95 7.98 4.06 15.82
CA ASN A 95 7.68 2.85 16.59
C ASN A 95 7.69 1.59 15.70
N ASN A 96 7.15 1.67 14.48
CA ASN A 96 7.16 0.55 13.54
C ASN A 96 8.59 0.22 13.05
N ALA A 97 9.42 1.24 12.79
CA ALA A 97 10.80 1.05 12.40
C ALA A 97 11.67 0.46 13.52
N GLU A 98 11.43 0.86 14.78
CA GLU A 98 12.09 0.28 15.97
C GLU A 98 11.74 -1.21 16.17
N ILE A 99 10.53 -1.62 15.79
CA ILE A 99 10.15 -3.04 15.75
C ILE A 99 10.85 -3.75 14.58
N GLY A 100 10.90 -3.10 13.40
CA GLY A 100 11.51 -3.67 12.20
C GLY A 100 10.92 -5.04 11.83
N LYS A 101 11.77 -6.07 11.80
CA LYS A 101 11.39 -7.46 11.47
C LYS A 101 11.09 -8.32 12.70
N GLU A 102 11.10 -7.74 13.89
CA GLU A 102 10.81 -8.46 15.12
C GLU A 102 9.33 -8.90 15.19
N LYS A 103 9.07 -9.93 16.00
CA LYS A 103 7.70 -10.41 16.21
C LYS A 103 6.86 -9.32 16.88
N SER A 104 5.74 -8.97 16.24
CA SER A 104 4.82 -7.94 16.73
C SER A 104 3.37 -8.28 16.41
N TYR A 105 2.45 -7.55 17.05
CA TYR A 105 1.04 -7.55 16.69
C TYR A 105 0.75 -6.39 15.76
N THR A 106 0.04 -6.63 14.66
CA THR A 106 -0.36 -5.59 13.72
C THR A 106 -1.73 -5.03 14.10
N ILE A 107 -1.83 -3.70 14.17
CA ILE A 107 -3.09 -2.98 14.37
C ILE A 107 -3.44 -2.30 13.05
N ALA A 108 -4.61 -2.62 12.49
CA ALA A 108 -5.15 -1.92 11.33
C ALA A 108 -6.10 -0.83 11.80
N LEU A 109 -5.88 0.41 11.34
CA LEU A 109 -6.74 1.55 11.62
C LEU A 109 -7.23 2.18 10.32
N SER A 110 -8.53 2.44 10.24
CA SER A 110 -9.10 3.30 9.21
C SER A 110 -9.25 4.71 9.79
N ILE A 111 -8.60 5.70 9.18
CA ILE A 111 -8.71 7.10 9.55
C ILE A 111 -9.55 7.87 8.53
N PRO A 112 -10.47 8.76 8.96
CA PRO A 112 -11.17 9.65 8.05
C PRO A 112 -10.20 10.76 7.63
N TYR A 113 -9.69 10.71 6.40
CA TYR A 113 -8.80 11.74 5.89
C TYR A 113 -9.25 12.28 4.53
N SER A 114 -9.37 13.61 4.45
CA SER A 114 -9.53 14.36 3.21
C SER A 114 -8.61 15.56 3.22
N ALA A 115 -7.75 15.69 2.20
CA ALA A 115 -6.87 16.85 2.05
C ALA A 115 -7.63 18.18 1.88
N LYS A 116 -8.94 18.14 1.63
CA LYS A 116 -9.79 19.32 1.41
C LYS A 116 -10.61 19.75 2.64
N ASP A 117 -10.60 18.95 3.71
CA ASP A 117 -11.47 19.17 4.88
C ASP A 117 -10.65 19.17 6.18
N GLU A 118 -10.49 20.37 6.77
CA GLU A 118 -9.78 20.60 8.04
C GLU A 118 -10.33 19.80 9.23
N GLY A 119 -11.64 19.57 9.27
CA GLY A 119 -12.25 18.75 10.32
C GLY A 119 -11.78 17.30 10.25
N THR A 120 -11.74 16.73 9.05
CA THR A 120 -11.25 15.35 8.86
C THR A 120 -9.76 15.22 9.10
N LYS A 121 -8.94 16.22 8.71
CA LYS A 121 -7.50 16.23 8.98
C LYS A 121 -7.20 16.27 10.47
N GLY A 122 -7.92 17.12 11.20
CA GLY A 122 -7.84 17.20 12.66
C GLY A 122 -8.19 15.85 13.29
N ALA A 123 -9.36 15.30 12.94
CA ALA A 123 -9.81 14.00 13.45
C ALA A 123 -8.81 12.87 13.16
N ALA A 124 -8.25 12.80 11.95
CA ALA A 124 -7.20 11.85 11.60
C ALA A 124 -5.97 11.99 12.51
N LYS A 125 -5.46 13.21 12.70
CA LYS A 125 -4.29 13.47 13.55
C LYS A 125 -4.55 13.10 15.01
N GLU A 126 -5.73 13.38 15.55
CA GLU A 126 -6.10 13.01 16.93
C GLU A 126 -6.19 11.49 17.11
N LEU A 127 -6.80 10.78 16.15
CA LEU A 127 -6.85 9.32 16.15
C LEU A 127 -5.44 8.71 16.13
N LEU A 128 -4.60 9.17 15.20
CA LEU A 128 -3.21 8.72 15.11
C LEU A 128 -2.43 9.03 16.40
N ARG A 129 -2.68 10.19 17.03
CA ARG A 129 -2.00 10.53 18.30
C ARG A 129 -2.39 9.57 19.42
N GLY A 130 -3.66 9.19 19.51
CA GLY A 130 -4.13 8.17 20.45
C GLY A 130 -3.42 6.82 20.23
N ILE A 131 -3.24 6.39 18.97
CA ILE A 131 -2.50 5.17 18.65
C ILE A 131 -1.02 5.29 19.00
N ALA A 132 -0.36 6.37 18.61
CA ALA A 132 1.05 6.61 18.93
C ALA A 132 1.31 6.54 20.45
N GLN A 133 0.40 7.11 21.24
CA GLN A 133 0.44 7.04 22.71
C GLN A 133 0.23 5.62 23.22
N ALA A 134 -0.70 4.86 22.63
CA ALA A 134 -0.98 3.47 23.05
C ALA A 134 0.13 2.47 22.67
N GLN A 135 0.91 2.77 21.62
CA GLN A 135 2.07 1.95 21.22
C GLN A 135 3.28 2.15 22.15
N LYS A 136 3.40 3.34 22.75
CA LYS A 136 4.50 3.67 23.66
C LYS A 136 4.28 2.99 25.01
N LYS A 137 5.25 2.20 25.46
CA LYS A 137 5.23 1.53 26.77
C LYS A 137 5.48 2.50 27.92
#